data_AF-A0A439KLS9-F1
#
_entry.id   AF-A0A439KLS9-F1
#
_cell.length_a   1.000
_cell.length_b   1.000
_cell.length_c   1.000
_cell.angle_alpha   90.00
_cell.angle_beta   90.00
_cell.angle_gamma   90.00
#
_symmetry.space_group_name_H-M   'P 1'
#
loop_
_entity.id
_entity.type
_entity.pdbx_description
1 polymer ?
#
loop_
_entity_poly.entity_id
_entity_poly.type
_entity_poly.pdbx_seq_one_letter_code
_entity_poly.pdbx_strand_id
1 'polypeptide(L)'
;MSCDHGAFVRSRAGRLRQAMQLASGFLALALATTLWFGGAVQAQETQIIHPGSMAVTGFSGTVIPDFEQDPNFAEDPNFEEGLPPGVEPVDETFIDTTRATLRVFDVSRLGGPASGQLVFTPPPFEVTAGQIGQVFAITYDDGVRDGAPSGIPNLYAGATSLHGIRIVTSDEDADGRPERQRRGAAGATFMDGQFGTENGGGPGTIWKIDGIT
;
A
#
# COMPACT_ATOMS: atom_id res chain seq x y z
N MET A 1 -52.54 76.02 -12.62
CA MET A 1 -51.93 77.27 -12.14
C MET A 1 -51.43 76.98 -10.73
N SER A 2 -50.23 77.25 -10.25
CA SER A 2 -48.95 77.72 -10.78
C SER A 2 -47.98 77.62 -9.60
N CYS A 3 -46.68 77.39 -9.87
CA CYS A 3 -45.53 77.71 -9.00
C CYS A 3 -45.26 76.77 -7.80
N ASP A 4 -44.14 76.02 -7.79
CA ASP A 4 -42.75 76.42 -7.46
C ASP A 4 -42.52 76.43 -5.94
N HIS A 5 -41.43 76.00 -5.32
CA HIS A 5 -40.02 75.79 -5.68
C HIS A 5 -39.35 75.03 -4.50
N GLY A 6 -38.16 74.45 -4.69
CA GLY A 6 -37.23 74.25 -3.55
C GLY A 6 -36.33 73.03 -3.61
N ALA A 7 -35.14 73.19 -4.19
CA ALA A 7 -34.06 72.22 -4.15
C ALA A 7 -33.34 72.21 -2.79
N PHE A 8 -32.81 71.05 -2.38
CA PHE A 8 -31.69 71.00 -1.43
C PHE A 8 -30.73 69.86 -1.77
N VAL A 9 -29.48 70.24 -2.03
CA VAL A 9 -28.31 69.36 -2.21
C VAL A 9 -27.53 69.32 -0.90
N ARG A 10 -27.21 68.12 -0.40
CA ARG A 10 -26.02 67.70 0.39
C ARG A 10 -26.35 66.36 1.08
N SER A 11 -25.45 65.41 1.35
CA SER A 11 -24.00 65.33 1.37
C SER A 11 -23.64 63.83 1.34
N ARG A 12 -22.61 63.44 0.57
CA ARG A 12 -22.22 62.05 0.26
C ARG A 12 -21.12 61.48 1.19
N ALA A 13 -20.97 61.99 2.42
CA ALA A 13 -19.77 61.74 3.23
C ALA A 13 -19.91 60.73 4.40
N GLY A 14 -21.07 60.09 4.61
CA GLY A 14 -21.31 59.24 5.79
C GLY A 14 -21.08 57.72 5.63
N ARG A 15 -21.01 57.19 4.40
CA ARG A 15 -21.19 55.74 4.17
C ARG A 15 -19.92 54.88 4.16
N LEU A 16 -18.73 55.47 4.13
CA LEU A 16 -17.48 54.71 3.97
C LEU A 16 -16.87 54.22 5.30
N ARG A 17 -17.23 54.83 6.44
CA ARG A 17 -16.67 54.42 7.75
C ARG A 17 -17.42 53.25 8.41
N GLN A 18 -18.70 53.03 8.06
CA GLN A 18 -19.50 51.93 8.62
C GLN A 18 -19.26 50.58 7.91
N ALA A 19 -18.85 50.59 6.64
CA ALA A 19 -18.61 49.35 5.90
C ALA A 19 -17.35 48.60 6.36
N MET A 20 -16.32 49.32 6.85
CA MET A 20 -15.07 48.69 7.31
C MET A 20 -15.16 48.06 8.70
N GLN A 21 -16.10 48.46 9.56
CA GLN A 21 -16.21 47.88 10.91
C GLN A 21 -17.04 46.58 10.94
N LEU A 22 -17.97 46.40 10.00
CA LEU A 22 -18.80 45.20 9.93
C LEU A 22 -18.09 44.01 9.26
N ALA A 23 -17.18 44.27 8.30
CA ALA A 23 -16.43 43.20 7.63
C ALA A 23 -15.42 42.51 8.58
N SER A 24 -14.81 43.26 9.51
CA SER A 24 -13.84 42.71 10.47
C SER A 24 -14.50 41.87 11.56
N GLY A 25 -15.71 42.22 11.99
CA GLY A 25 -16.46 41.46 13.01
C GLY A 25 -16.90 40.08 12.51
N PHE A 26 -17.35 39.99 11.26
CA PHE A 26 -17.74 38.71 10.65
C PHE A 26 -16.55 37.80 10.39
N LEU A 27 -15.39 38.34 10.01
CA LEU A 27 -14.18 37.54 9.80
C LEU A 27 -13.64 36.97 11.11
N ALA A 28 -13.65 37.74 12.20
CA ALA A 28 -13.22 37.29 13.52
C ALA A 28 -14.16 36.23 14.11
N LEU A 29 -15.48 36.36 13.90
CA LEU A 29 -16.45 35.39 14.38
C LEU A 29 -16.39 34.08 13.57
N ALA A 30 -16.13 34.14 12.26
CA ALA A 30 -15.94 32.96 11.41
C ALA A 30 -14.62 32.22 11.69
N LEU A 31 -13.57 32.92 12.13
CA LEU A 31 -12.32 32.29 12.56
C LEU A 31 -12.46 31.62 13.94
N ALA A 32 -13.28 32.19 14.84
CA ALA A 32 -13.50 31.62 16.17
C ALA A 32 -14.37 30.35 16.13
N THR A 33 -15.29 30.23 15.16
CA THR A 33 -16.12 29.03 15.01
C THR A 33 -15.37 27.84 14.40
N THR A 34 -14.39 28.08 13.52
CA THR A 34 -13.54 26.99 12.98
C THR A 34 -12.59 26.41 14.02
N LEU A 35 -12.14 27.22 14.99
CA LEU A 35 -11.33 26.75 16.13
C LEU A 35 -12.14 25.97 17.17
N TRP A 36 -13.44 26.25 17.32
CA TRP A 36 -14.32 25.53 18.26
C TRP A 36 -14.95 24.26 17.69
N PHE A 37 -15.14 24.17 16.37
CA PHE A 37 -15.66 22.98 15.67
C PHE A 37 -14.57 22.14 14.96
N GLY A 38 -13.30 22.54 15.05
CA GLY A 38 -12.17 21.71 14.67
C GLY A 38 -12.04 20.54 15.64
N GLY A 39 -12.86 19.50 15.47
CA GLY A 39 -12.60 18.22 16.12
C GLY A 39 -11.17 17.82 15.82
N ALA A 40 -10.45 17.30 16.81
CA ALA A 40 -9.17 16.67 16.57
C ALA A 40 -9.37 15.66 15.44
N VAL A 41 -8.69 15.88 14.31
CA VAL A 41 -8.50 14.82 13.33
C VAL A 41 -7.64 13.80 14.06
N GLN A 42 -8.29 12.83 14.70
CA GLN A 42 -7.61 11.64 15.17
C GLN A 42 -7.05 11.01 13.89
N ALA A 43 -5.72 11.05 13.74
CA ALA A 43 -5.07 10.13 12.83
C ALA A 43 -5.61 8.76 13.19
N GLN A 44 -6.20 8.06 12.22
CA GLN A 44 -6.73 6.72 12.41
C GLN A 44 -5.60 5.92 13.07
N GLU A 45 -5.76 5.49 14.33
CA GLU A 45 -4.80 4.62 15.00
C GLU A 45 -4.57 3.47 14.02
N THR A 46 -3.38 3.42 13.43
CA THR A 46 -3.10 2.58 12.27
C THR A 46 -2.75 1.17 12.73
N GLN A 47 -3.58 0.62 13.63
CA GLN A 47 -3.40 -0.72 14.16
C GLN A 47 -3.64 -1.73 13.04
N ILE A 48 -2.58 -2.45 12.65
CA ILE A 48 -2.63 -3.48 11.61
C ILE A 48 -3.41 -4.71 12.10
N ILE A 49 -3.20 -5.11 13.35
CA ILE A 49 -3.74 -6.36 13.89
C ILE A 49 -4.64 -6.09 15.09
N HIS A 50 -5.92 -6.44 15.00
CA HIS A 50 -6.92 -6.29 16.05
C HIS A 50 -7.78 -7.56 16.14
N PRO A 51 -8.62 -7.72 17.18
CA PRO A 51 -9.60 -8.81 17.20
C PRO A 51 -10.46 -8.82 15.94
N GLY A 52 -10.53 -9.97 15.27
CA GLY A 52 -11.17 -10.10 13.96
C GLY A 52 -10.27 -9.80 12.76
N SER A 53 -8.95 -9.59 12.94
CA SER A 53 -8.00 -9.61 11.83
C SER A 53 -7.68 -11.05 11.40
N MET A 54 -7.52 -11.25 10.09
CA MET A 54 -7.11 -12.51 9.48
C MET A 54 -5.88 -12.29 8.61
N ALA A 55 -4.75 -12.86 9.02
CA ALA A 55 -3.53 -12.91 8.21
C ALA A 55 -3.60 -14.08 7.22
N VAL A 56 -3.30 -13.80 5.96
CA VAL A 56 -3.29 -14.77 4.86
C VAL A 56 -1.96 -14.67 4.14
N THR A 57 -1.30 -15.80 3.98
CA THR A 57 -0.08 -15.91 3.18
C THR A 57 -0.41 -16.42 1.78
N GLY A 58 0.39 -16.03 0.81
CA GLY A 58 0.28 -16.51 -0.56
C GLY A 58 1.57 -16.30 -1.34
N PHE A 59 1.45 -16.53 -2.63
CA PHE A 59 2.54 -16.32 -3.58
C PHE A 59 2.35 -15.00 -4.29
N SER A 60 3.45 -14.27 -4.48
CA SER A 60 3.41 -13.07 -5.33
C SER A 60 3.21 -13.41 -6.80
N GLY A 61 3.50 -14.65 -7.19
CA GLY A 61 3.48 -15.08 -8.58
C GLY A 61 4.84 -14.85 -9.24
N THR A 62 4.84 -14.87 -10.56
CA THR A 62 6.04 -14.71 -11.37
C THR A 62 5.77 -13.80 -12.55
N VAL A 63 6.81 -13.16 -13.04
CA VAL A 63 6.79 -12.29 -14.22
C VAL A 63 7.81 -12.80 -15.24
N ILE A 64 7.52 -12.57 -16.51
CA ILE A 64 8.49 -12.66 -17.61
C ILE A 64 8.57 -11.23 -18.18
N PRO A 65 9.64 -10.47 -17.93
CA PRO A 65 9.57 -9.01 -18.05
C PRO A 65 9.27 -8.47 -19.46
N ASP A 66 9.56 -9.20 -20.55
CA ASP A 66 9.20 -8.76 -21.92
C ASP A 66 7.71 -8.90 -22.24
N PHE A 67 6.97 -9.76 -21.54
CA PHE A 67 5.55 -9.97 -21.81
C PHE A 67 4.66 -8.95 -21.10
N GLU A 68 5.10 -8.36 -19.99
CA GLU A 68 4.26 -7.45 -19.20
C GLU A 68 4.52 -5.95 -19.49
N GLN A 69 5.60 -5.60 -20.21
CA GLN A 69 6.02 -4.21 -20.43
C GLN A 69 5.73 -3.62 -21.83
N ASP A 70 5.09 -4.35 -22.75
CA ASP A 70 4.68 -3.75 -24.03
C ASP A 70 3.40 -2.89 -23.86
N PRO A 71 3.48 -1.54 -23.96
CA PRO A 71 2.32 -0.66 -23.86
C PRO A 71 1.30 -0.84 -25.00
N ASN A 72 1.63 -1.61 -26.04
CA ASN A 72 0.73 -1.98 -27.13
C ASN A 72 -0.06 -3.27 -26.85
N PHE A 73 -0.07 -3.77 -25.61
CA PHE A 73 -0.87 -4.94 -25.19
C PHE A 73 -2.37 -4.82 -25.53
N ALA A 74 -2.87 -3.60 -25.79
CA ALA A 74 -4.24 -3.35 -26.22
C ALA A 74 -4.45 -3.34 -27.75
N GLU A 75 -3.39 -3.24 -28.56
CA GLU A 75 -3.50 -3.02 -30.02
C GLU A 75 -2.91 -4.14 -30.90
N ASP A 76 -2.11 -5.07 -30.35
CA ASP A 76 -1.71 -6.29 -31.08
C ASP A 76 -2.16 -7.56 -30.32
N PRO A 77 -3.14 -8.33 -30.82
CA PRO A 77 -3.58 -9.59 -30.21
C PRO A 77 -2.61 -10.75 -30.45
N ASN A 78 -1.45 -10.52 -31.07
CA ASN A 78 -0.43 -11.55 -31.21
C ASN A 78 0.29 -11.76 -29.88
N PHE A 79 -0.26 -12.67 -29.07
CA PHE A 79 0.42 -13.43 -28.03
C PHE A 79 1.66 -14.23 -28.55
N GLU A 80 2.16 -13.92 -29.77
CA GLU A 80 3.09 -14.73 -30.56
C GLU A 80 4.54 -14.23 -30.56
N GLU A 81 4.85 -13.05 -30.01
CA GLU A 81 6.25 -12.74 -29.66
C GLU A 81 6.58 -13.45 -28.33
N GLY A 82 6.51 -14.78 -28.40
CA GLY A 82 6.98 -15.67 -27.37
C GLY A 82 8.48 -15.52 -27.18
N LEU A 83 9.02 -16.16 -26.13
CA LEU A 83 10.46 -16.24 -25.96
C LEU A 83 11.13 -16.75 -27.25
N PRO A 84 12.33 -16.25 -27.61
CA PRO A 84 13.02 -16.68 -28.82
C PRO A 84 13.11 -18.20 -28.93
N PRO A 85 13.02 -18.78 -30.15
CA PRO A 85 13.12 -20.22 -30.32
C PRO A 85 14.40 -20.78 -29.68
N GLY A 86 14.23 -21.74 -28.76
CA GLY A 86 15.34 -22.37 -28.04
C GLY A 86 15.59 -21.83 -26.64
N VAL A 87 14.92 -20.75 -26.22
CA VAL A 87 14.93 -20.26 -24.83
C VAL A 87 13.93 -21.06 -24.01
N GLU A 88 14.35 -21.56 -22.85
CA GLU A 88 13.46 -22.30 -21.97
C GLU A 88 12.65 -21.32 -21.10
N PRO A 89 11.30 -21.33 -21.12
CA PRO A 89 10.52 -20.31 -20.44
C PRO A 89 10.75 -20.15 -18.94
N VAL A 90 11.12 -21.24 -18.29
CA VAL A 90 11.40 -21.23 -16.86
C VAL A 90 12.71 -20.50 -16.54
N ASP A 91 13.67 -20.43 -17.47
CA ASP A 91 14.93 -19.70 -17.26
C ASP A 91 14.70 -18.18 -17.26
N GLU A 92 13.64 -17.73 -17.95
CA GLU A 92 13.20 -16.32 -18.04
C GLU A 92 12.09 -15.92 -17.05
N THR A 93 11.74 -16.81 -16.13
CA THR A 93 10.63 -16.60 -15.19
C THR A 93 11.15 -16.18 -13.82
N PHE A 94 10.86 -14.93 -13.43
CA PHE A 94 11.33 -14.32 -12.19
C PHE A 94 10.20 -14.19 -11.17
N ILE A 95 10.55 -14.15 -9.89
CA ILE A 95 9.56 -13.86 -8.83
C ILE A 95 9.08 -12.42 -9.00
N ASP A 96 7.77 -12.22 -8.94
CA ASP A 96 7.23 -10.87 -8.86
C ASP A 96 7.54 -10.30 -7.47
N THR A 97 8.44 -9.32 -7.38
CA THR A 97 8.82 -8.69 -6.10
C THR A 97 7.77 -7.69 -5.60
N THR A 98 6.88 -7.23 -6.48
CA THR A 98 5.94 -6.13 -6.21
C THR A 98 4.61 -6.60 -5.66
N ARG A 99 4.23 -7.86 -5.92
CA ARG A 99 2.96 -8.43 -5.44
C ARG A 99 3.06 -8.94 -4.00
N ALA A 100 1.95 -8.86 -3.28
CA ALA A 100 1.88 -9.22 -1.86
C ALA A 100 1.95 -10.73 -1.61
N THR A 101 2.79 -11.13 -0.65
CA THR A 101 2.92 -12.49 -0.13
C THR A 101 2.26 -12.65 1.25
N LEU A 102 2.00 -11.53 1.93
CA LEU A 102 1.27 -11.48 3.18
C LEU A 102 0.19 -10.40 3.10
N ARG A 103 -1.03 -10.74 3.53
CA ARG A 103 -2.15 -9.81 3.66
C ARG A 103 -2.80 -9.95 5.03
N VAL A 104 -3.23 -8.83 5.62
CA VAL A 104 -4.03 -8.83 6.85
C VAL A 104 -5.37 -8.16 6.58
N PHE A 105 -6.44 -8.94 6.67
CA PHE A 105 -7.81 -8.51 6.42
C PHE A 105 -8.53 -8.21 7.73
N ASP A 106 -9.34 -7.15 7.75
CA ASP A 106 -10.38 -6.97 8.76
C ASP A 106 -11.61 -7.80 8.40
N VAL A 107 -11.85 -8.86 9.16
CA VAL A 107 -13.03 -9.74 9.05
C VAL A 107 -13.96 -9.61 10.27
N SER A 108 -13.83 -8.54 11.06
CA SER A 108 -14.67 -8.30 12.24
C SER A 108 -16.14 -8.05 11.90
N ARG A 109 -16.44 -7.61 10.66
CA ARG A 109 -17.78 -7.26 10.20
C ARG A 109 -18.07 -7.87 8.83
N LEU A 110 -18.66 -9.07 8.84
CA LEU A 110 -19.02 -9.81 7.62
C LEU A 110 -20.45 -9.53 7.11
N GLY A 111 -21.10 -8.47 7.60
CA GLY A 111 -22.39 -7.99 7.09
C GLY A 111 -23.63 -8.80 7.49
N GLY A 112 -23.50 -9.81 8.36
CA GLY A 112 -24.65 -10.58 8.88
C GLY A 112 -24.29 -12.04 9.20
N PRO A 113 -25.29 -12.87 9.55
CA PRO A 113 -25.10 -14.31 9.74
C PRO A 113 -24.53 -14.99 8.49
N ALA A 114 -23.81 -16.10 8.67
CA ALA A 114 -23.30 -16.88 7.54
C ALA A 114 -24.47 -17.50 6.73
N SER A 115 -24.64 -17.05 5.49
CA SER A 115 -25.66 -17.53 4.54
C SER A 115 -25.08 -17.76 3.13
N GLY A 116 -23.75 -17.86 3.02
CA GLY A 116 -23.05 -18.00 1.74
C GLY A 116 -22.94 -16.70 0.93
N GLN A 117 -23.13 -15.55 1.58
CA GLN A 117 -23.00 -14.24 0.94
C GLN A 117 -21.56 -13.93 0.54
N LEU A 118 -21.41 -13.20 -0.57
CA LEU A 118 -20.15 -12.54 -0.89
C LEU A 118 -19.94 -11.39 0.10
N VAL A 119 -18.76 -11.34 0.72
CA VAL A 119 -18.37 -10.27 1.64
C VAL A 119 -17.20 -9.52 1.04
N PHE A 120 -17.31 -8.19 1.01
CA PHE A 120 -16.21 -7.31 0.64
C PHE A 120 -15.58 -6.77 1.90
N THR A 121 -14.33 -7.17 2.16
CA THR A 121 -13.53 -6.57 3.22
C THR A 121 -12.95 -5.23 2.76
N PRO A 122 -12.64 -4.31 3.68
CA PRO A 122 -11.78 -3.17 3.36
C PRO A 122 -10.45 -3.61 2.72
N PRO A 123 -9.74 -2.70 2.02
CA PRO A 123 -8.38 -2.99 1.54
C PRO A 123 -7.51 -3.51 2.69
N PRO A 124 -6.82 -4.65 2.51
CA PRO A 124 -5.98 -5.23 3.54
C PRO A 124 -4.69 -4.42 3.70
N PHE A 125 -4.01 -4.62 4.82
CA PHE A 125 -2.58 -4.35 4.91
C PHE A 125 -1.83 -5.42 4.10
N GLU A 126 -0.84 -5.01 3.32
CA GLU A 126 -0.09 -5.91 2.42
C GLU A 126 1.42 -5.74 2.60
N VAL A 127 2.15 -6.86 2.48
CA VAL A 127 3.61 -6.87 2.43
C VAL A 127 4.07 -7.68 1.23
N THR A 128 5.01 -7.14 0.46
CA THR A 128 5.42 -7.71 -0.83
C THR A 128 6.50 -8.77 -0.71
N ALA A 129 6.67 -9.57 -1.78
CA ALA A 129 7.77 -10.52 -1.88
C ALA A 129 9.14 -9.82 -1.81
N GLY A 130 9.29 -8.63 -2.39
CA GLY A 130 10.53 -7.85 -2.30
C GLY A 130 10.90 -7.53 -0.86
N GLN A 131 9.91 -7.14 -0.06
CA GLN A 131 10.08 -6.74 1.34
C GLN A 131 10.36 -7.90 2.28
N ILE A 132 9.63 -9.01 2.18
CA ILE A 132 9.71 -10.11 3.16
C ILE A 132 9.93 -11.51 2.57
N GLY A 133 10.04 -11.62 1.26
CA GLY A 133 10.17 -12.89 0.56
C GLY A 133 8.84 -13.63 0.38
N GLN A 134 8.94 -14.88 -0.03
CA GLN A 134 7.78 -15.78 -0.09
C GLN A 134 7.48 -16.32 1.32
N VAL A 135 6.24 -16.16 1.78
CA VAL A 135 5.85 -16.50 3.15
C VAL A 135 4.97 -17.75 3.16
N PHE A 136 5.32 -18.69 4.03
CA PHE A 136 4.55 -19.94 4.22
C PHE A 136 4.17 -20.22 5.65
N ALA A 137 4.97 -19.72 6.59
CA ALA A 137 4.74 -19.89 8.00
C ALA A 137 4.47 -18.52 8.61
N ILE A 138 3.37 -18.43 9.34
CA ILE A 138 3.04 -17.27 10.16
C ILE A 138 2.68 -17.71 11.57
N THR A 139 2.96 -16.84 12.54
CA THR A 139 2.50 -17.02 13.92
C THR A 139 2.31 -15.67 14.61
N TYR A 140 1.42 -15.63 15.59
CA TYR A 140 1.22 -14.47 16.45
C TYR A 140 1.97 -14.66 17.77
N ASP A 141 2.49 -13.57 18.34
CA ASP A 141 2.97 -13.59 19.72
C ASP A 141 1.84 -13.36 20.75
N ASP A 142 2.21 -13.26 22.02
CA ASP A 142 1.32 -13.06 23.15
C ASP A 142 0.86 -11.60 23.32
N GLY A 143 1.31 -10.67 22.45
CA GLY A 143 0.97 -9.25 22.53
C GLY A 143 1.55 -8.54 23.76
N VAL A 144 2.56 -9.11 24.43
CA VAL A 144 3.27 -8.43 25.51
C VAL A 144 4.30 -7.45 24.94
N ARG A 145 4.26 -6.20 25.42
CA ARG A 145 5.19 -5.13 25.04
C ARG A 145 5.70 -4.44 26.30
N ASP A 146 7.00 -4.25 26.39
CA ASP A 146 7.66 -3.64 27.56
C ASP A 146 7.25 -4.27 28.91
N GLY A 147 6.98 -5.58 28.91
CA GLY A 147 6.57 -6.34 30.10
C GLY A 147 5.09 -6.20 30.48
N ALA A 148 4.28 -5.49 29.71
CA ALA A 148 2.84 -5.33 29.92
C ALA A 148 2.02 -5.91 28.74
N PRO A 149 0.87 -6.55 28.99
CA PRO A 149 -0.04 -6.96 27.92
C PRO A 149 -0.57 -5.73 27.16
N SER A 150 -0.26 -5.63 25.87
CA SER A 150 -0.82 -4.57 25.00
C SER A 150 -2.19 -4.95 24.42
N GLY A 151 -2.50 -6.25 24.38
CA GLY A 151 -3.68 -6.78 23.69
C GLY A 151 -3.54 -6.82 22.16
N ILE A 152 -2.39 -6.39 21.62
CA ILE A 152 -2.10 -6.28 20.18
C ILE A 152 -0.90 -7.18 19.86
N PRO A 153 -1.12 -8.39 19.30
CA PRO A 153 -0.02 -9.29 18.97
C PRO A 153 0.78 -8.76 17.78
N ASN A 154 2.06 -9.09 17.74
CA ASN A 154 2.85 -9.00 16.51
C ASN A 154 2.65 -10.26 15.68
N LEU A 155 2.84 -10.14 14.37
CA LEU A 155 2.82 -11.26 13.44
C LEU A 155 4.25 -11.56 12.99
N TYR A 156 4.65 -12.81 13.05
CA TYR A 156 5.94 -13.27 12.57
C TYR A 156 5.75 -14.03 11.27
N ALA A 157 6.53 -13.71 10.24
CA ALA A 157 6.46 -14.30 8.92
C ALA A 157 7.80 -14.93 8.54
N GLY A 158 7.80 -16.25 8.31
CA GLY A 158 8.99 -16.98 7.88
C GLY A 158 9.15 -16.92 6.35
N ALA A 159 10.23 -16.28 5.89
CA ALA A 159 10.61 -16.25 4.49
C ALA A 159 11.19 -17.62 4.07
N THR A 160 10.57 -18.29 3.11
CA THR A 160 10.99 -19.63 2.68
C THR A 160 10.70 -19.88 1.21
N SER A 161 11.09 -21.06 0.72
CA SER A 161 11.14 -21.40 -0.70
C SER A 161 10.42 -22.72 -0.97
N LEU A 162 9.08 -22.72 -0.98
CA LEU A 162 8.32 -23.98 -1.17
C LEU A 162 8.55 -24.61 -2.54
N HIS A 163 8.66 -23.81 -3.60
CA HIS A 163 8.86 -24.30 -4.97
C HIS A 163 10.34 -24.56 -5.32
N GLY A 164 11.18 -24.74 -4.29
CA GLY A 164 12.63 -24.92 -4.45
C GLY A 164 13.38 -23.59 -4.57
N ILE A 165 14.66 -23.65 -4.27
CA ILE A 165 15.57 -22.49 -4.26
C ILE A 165 15.78 -22.01 -5.69
N ARG A 166 15.68 -20.70 -5.90
CA ARG A 166 15.96 -20.07 -7.19
C ARG A 166 17.23 -19.26 -7.03
N ILE A 167 18.22 -19.57 -7.85
CA ILE A 167 19.49 -18.86 -7.87
C ILE A 167 19.72 -18.25 -9.25
N VAL A 168 20.39 -17.12 -9.26
CA VAL A 168 20.71 -16.38 -10.47
C VAL A 168 22.18 -15.94 -10.45
N THR A 169 22.77 -15.71 -11.61
CA THR A 169 24.05 -15.03 -11.78
C THR A 169 23.84 -13.64 -12.36
N SER A 170 24.91 -12.87 -12.53
CA SER A 170 24.83 -11.61 -13.29
C SER A 170 24.28 -11.87 -14.70
N ASP A 171 23.71 -10.84 -15.28
CA ASP A 171 23.37 -10.75 -16.70
C ASP A 171 24.59 -11.08 -17.57
N GLU A 172 24.51 -12.16 -18.37
CA GLU A 172 25.59 -12.62 -19.25
C GLU A 172 25.33 -12.29 -20.72
N ASP A 173 24.07 -12.16 -21.14
CA ASP A 173 23.67 -11.93 -22.52
C ASP A 173 23.29 -10.47 -22.85
N ALA A 174 23.31 -9.60 -21.84
CA ALA A 174 23.03 -8.17 -21.88
C ALA A 174 21.56 -7.82 -22.18
N ASP A 175 20.62 -8.70 -21.82
CA ASP A 175 19.17 -8.44 -21.89
C ASP A 175 18.65 -7.57 -20.72
N GLY A 176 19.50 -7.26 -19.74
CA GLY A 176 19.18 -6.49 -18.54
C GLY A 176 18.66 -7.34 -17.38
N ARG A 177 18.76 -8.68 -17.46
CA ARG A 177 18.22 -9.63 -16.49
C ARG A 177 19.28 -10.58 -15.98
N PRO A 178 19.13 -11.07 -14.75
CA PRO A 178 20.07 -12.03 -14.20
C PRO A 178 19.77 -13.44 -14.71
N GLU A 179 20.81 -14.22 -15.01
CA GLU A 179 20.66 -15.55 -15.59
C GLU A 179 20.23 -16.58 -14.56
N ARG A 180 19.13 -17.30 -14.80
CA ARG A 180 18.70 -18.36 -13.89
C ARG A 180 19.66 -19.55 -13.95
N GLN A 181 20.15 -19.95 -12.78
CA GLN A 181 21.01 -21.12 -12.62
C GLN A 181 20.24 -22.32 -12.05
N ARG A 182 20.48 -23.51 -12.59
CA ARG A 182 19.93 -24.78 -12.07
C ARG A 182 20.82 -25.45 -11.02
N ARG A 183 22.09 -25.06 -11.00
CA ARG A 183 23.13 -25.60 -10.12
C ARG A 183 23.91 -24.43 -9.55
N GLY A 184 24.49 -24.62 -8.37
CA GLY A 184 25.38 -23.62 -7.80
C GLY A 184 26.51 -23.29 -8.76
N ALA A 185 26.72 -22.00 -8.97
CA ALA A 185 27.80 -21.45 -9.78
C ALA A 185 28.57 -20.40 -8.96
N ALA A 186 29.80 -20.09 -9.37
CA ALA A 186 30.55 -19.01 -8.74
C ALA A 186 29.81 -17.68 -8.94
N GLY A 187 29.62 -16.92 -7.87
CA GLY A 187 28.87 -15.65 -7.92
C GLY A 187 27.35 -15.79 -7.95
N ALA A 188 26.80 -17.01 -7.88
CA ALA A 188 25.36 -17.18 -7.83
C ALA A 188 24.76 -16.62 -6.52
N THR A 189 23.66 -15.89 -6.64
CA THR A 189 22.88 -15.33 -5.52
C THR A 189 21.47 -15.91 -5.53
N PHE A 190 20.73 -15.74 -4.44
CA PHE A 190 19.30 -16.06 -4.45
C PHE A 190 18.55 -15.04 -5.29
N MET A 191 17.57 -15.52 -6.05
CA MET A 191 16.67 -14.65 -6.82
C MET A 191 15.94 -13.68 -5.88
N ASP A 192 15.83 -12.42 -6.28
CA ASP A 192 15.10 -11.42 -5.52
C ASP A 192 13.63 -11.82 -5.30
N GLY A 193 13.05 -11.35 -4.20
CA GLY A 193 11.71 -11.74 -3.77
C GLY A 193 11.61 -13.13 -3.14
N GLN A 194 12.70 -13.90 -3.06
CA GLN A 194 12.69 -15.19 -2.37
C GLN A 194 12.78 -15.04 -0.84
N PHE A 195 13.65 -14.15 -0.36
CA PHE A 195 13.96 -14.01 1.08
C PHE A 195 13.81 -12.60 1.66
N GLY A 196 13.28 -11.64 0.90
CA GLY A 196 13.08 -10.26 1.38
C GLY A 196 14.38 -9.46 1.41
N THR A 197 15.19 -9.56 0.35
CA THR A 197 16.52 -8.93 0.26
C THR A 197 16.47 -7.41 0.35
N GLU A 198 15.35 -6.78 -0.05
CA GLU A 198 15.15 -5.32 0.06
C GLU A 198 15.27 -4.81 1.50
N ASN A 199 14.78 -5.60 2.46
CA ASN A 199 14.88 -5.28 3.88
C ASN A 199 16.07 -5.97 4.58
N GLY A 200 17.01 -6.52 3.81
CA GLY A 200 18.21 -7.19 4.32
C GLY A 200 18.01 -8.65 4.73
N GLY A 201 16.92 -9.29 4.27
CA GLY A 201 16.66 -10.70 4.54
C GLY A 201 17.56 -11.65 3.74
N GLY A 202 17.69 -12.86 4.28
CA GLY A 202 18.33 -14.01 3.64
C GLY A 202 17.64 -15.34 4.01
N PRO A 203 18.19 -16.48 3.58
CA PRO A 203 17.62 -17.78 3.90
C PRO A 203 17.38 -17.97 5.40
N GLY A 204 16.16 -18.37 5.78
CA GLY A 204 15.78 -18.60 7.17
C GLY A 204 15.37 -17.34 7.94
N THR A 205 15.23 -16.18 7.28
CA THR A 205 14.76 -14.96 7.93
C THR A 205 13.33 -15.10 8.44
N ILE A 206 13.10 -14.61 9.66
CA ILE A 206 11.78 -14.46 10.25
C ILE A 206 11.56 -12.96 10.46
N TRP A 207 10.56 -12.43 9.77
CA TRP A 207 10.17 -11.03 9.87
C TRP A 207 9.20 -10.84 11.00
N LYS A 208 9.35 -9.74 11.75
CA LYS A 208 8.35 -9.27 12.70
C LYS A 208 7.59 -8.13 12.07
N ILE A 209 6.28 -8.30 11.91
CA ILE A 209 5.33 -7.25 11.56
C ILE A 209 4.79 -6.70 12.87
N ASP A 210 4.98 -5.40 13.10
CA ASP A 210 4.43 -4.76 14.28
C ASP A 210 2.90 -4.70 14.17
N GLY A 211 2.18 -5.31 15.11
CA GLY A 211 0.72 -5.24 15.10
C GLY A 211 0.13 -3.83 15.24
N ILE A 212 0.94 -2.85 15.66
CA ILE A 212 0.52 -1.45 15.84
C ILE A 212 0.81 -0.59 14.59
N THR A 213 1.82 -0.91 13.77
CA THR A 213 2.31 -0.02 12.69
C THR A 213 2.88 -0.75 11.48
#